data_AF-A0A946CH21-F1
#
_entry.id   AF-A0A946CH21-F1
#
_cell.length_a   1.000
_cell.length_b   1.000
_cell.length_c   1.000
_cell.angle_alpha   90.00
_cell.angle_beta   90.00
_cell.angle_gamma   90.00
#
_symmetry.space_group_name_H-M   'P 1'
#
loop_
_entity.id
_entity.type
_entity.pdbx_description
1 polymer ?
#
loop_
_entity_poly.entity_id
_entity_poly.type
_entity_poly.pdbx_seq_one_letter_code
_entity_poly.pdbx_strand_id
1 'polypeptide(L)' 'MSTQKELATQSAHILREAGHVVYFAGGAVRDQLLGQTPKDYDLATSARPDEVQALFPKSDAIGKHFGVIIVKGAGETIE' A
#
# COMPACT_ATOMS: atom_id res chain seq x y z
N MET A 1 5.77 -14.63 5.65
CA MET A 1 4.45 -14.02 5.96
C MET A 1 3.64 -14.11 4.66
N SER A 2 2.45 -13.50 4.54
CA SER A 2 1.86 -13.34 3.18
C SER A 2 2.79 -12.45 2.37
N THR A 3 3.08 -12.82 1.12
CA THR A 3 3.88 -12.02 0.16
C THR A 3 3.30 -10.62 -0.02
N GLN A 4 1.98 -10.49 0.07
CA GLN A 4 1.28 -9.20 0.01
C GLN A 4 1.55 -8.33 1.24
N LYS A 5 1.65 -8.93 2.43
CA LYS A 5 2.02 -8.21 3.68
C LYS A 5 3.46 -7.69 3.60
N GLU A 6 4.36 -8.49 3.04
CA GLU A 6 5.76 -8.12 2.85
C GLU A 6 5.87 -6.94 1.86
N LEU A 7 5.12 -6.99 0.76
CA LEU A 7 4.99 -5.87 -0.18
C LEU A 7 4.45 -4.60 0.50
N ALA A 8 3.35 -4.71 1.27
CA ALA A 8 2.78 -3.58 1.99
C ALA A 8 3.76 -2.96 3.01
N THR A 9 4.48 -3.81 3.75
CA THR A 9 5.47 -3.36 4.72
C THR A 9 6.64 -2.65 4.03
N GLN A 10 7.14 -3.19 2.92
CA GLN A 10 8.20 -2.58 2.13
C GLN A 10 7.76 -1.23 1.54
N SER A 11 6.56 -1.16 0.96
CA SER A 11 6.01 0.07 0.40
C SER A 11 5.81 1.15 1.47
N ALA A 12 5.35 0.78 2.66
CA ALA A 12 5.25 1.70 3.79
C ALA A 12 6.63 2.23 4.23
N HIS A 13 7.67 1.39 4.22
CA HIS A 13 9.03 1.85 4.49
C HIS A 13 9.51 2.86 3.45
N ILE A 14 9.32 2.58 2.16
CA ILE A 14 9.69 3.49 1.06
C ILE A 14 8.98 4.85 1.20
N LEU A 15 7.67 4.85 1.44
CA LEU A 15 6.89 6.07 1.63
C LEU A 15 7.37 6.89 2.83
N ARG A 16 7.67 6.21 3.95
CA ARG A 16 8.17 6.87 5.15
C ARG A 16 9.57 7.44 4.96
N GLU A 17 10.45 6.72 4.29
CA GLU A 17 11.81 7.19 3.94
C GLU A 17 11.78 8.38 2.98
N ALA A 18 10.79 8.44 2.11
CA ALA A 18 10.50 9.60 1.26
C ALA A 18 9.88 10.80 2.02
N GLY A 19 9.64 10.68 3.33
CA GLY A 19 9.14 11.76 4.18
C GLY A 19 7.62 11.86 4.26
N HIS A 20 6.88 10.86 3.79
CA HIS A 20 5.42 10.84 3.87
C HIS A 20 4.91 10.12 5.12
N VAL A 21 3.78 10.57 5.64
CA VAL A 21 3.02 9.84 6.66
C VAL A 21 2.31 8.68 5.97
N VAL A 22 2.38 7.49 6.54
CA VAL A 22 1.76 6.27 6.00
C VAL A 22 1.23 5.37 7.10
N TYR A 23 0.07 4.78 6.87
CA TYR A 23 -0.59 3.83 7.76
C TYR A 23 -1.15 2.65 6.99
N PHE A 24 -1.18 1.48 7.63
CA PHE A 24 -2.08 0.42 7.21
C PHE A 24 -3.52 0.86 7.40
N ALA A 25 -4.37 0.57 6.43
CA ALA A 25 -5.77 0.95 6.43
C ALA A 25 -6.68 -0.24 6.07
N GLY A 26 -7.98 0.02 6.01
CA GLY A 26 -8.94 -0.91 5.45
C GLY A 26 -9.21 -2.16 6.29
N GLY A 27 -9.63 -3.21 5.58
CA GLY A 27 -10.03 -4.50 6.17
C GLY A 27 -8.90 -5.20 6.90
N ALA A 28 -7.66 -5.04 6.42
CA ALA A 28 -6.48 -5.65 7.03
C ALA A 28 -6.30 -5.27 8.50
N VAL A 29 -6.51 -4.00 8.84
CA VAL A 29 -6.41 -3.53 10.23
C VAL A 29 -7.49 -4.16 11.10
N ARG A 30 -8.75 -4.16 10.63
CA ARG A 30 -9.87 -4.79 11.33
C ARG A 30 -9.59 -6.28 11.56
N ASP A 31 -9.20 -7.00 10.51
CA ASP A 31 -9.01 -8.45 10.56
C ASP A 31 -7.86 -8.81 11.51
N GLN A 32 -6.74 -8.07 11.48
CA GLN A 32 -5.65 -8.25 12.45
C GLN A 32 -6.10 -8.01 13.89
N LEU A 33 -6.89 -6.96 14.16
CA LEU A 33 -7.43 -6.68 15.51
C LEU A 33 -8.38 -7.79 16.00
N LEU A 34 -9.08 -8.44 15.08
CA LEU A 34 -9.94 -9.59 15.37
C LEU A 34 -9.18 -10.93 15.43
N GLY A 35 -7.85 -10.93 15.26
CA GLY A 35 -7.04 -12.16 15.21
C GLY A 35 -7.25 -13.00 13.96
N GLN A 36 -7.83 -12.41 12.91
CA GLN A 36 -8.05 -13.05 11.60
C GLN A 36 -6.91 -12.73 10.64
N THR A 37 -6.76 -13.55 9.60
CA THR A 37 -5.80 -13.30 8.52
C THR A 37 -6.40 -12.33 7.50
N PRO A 38 -5.77 -11.16 7.25
CA PRO A 38 -6.20 -10.25 6.19
C PRO A 38 -6.22 -10.91 4.81
N LYS A 39 -7.18 -10.51 3.97
CA LYS A 39 -7.32 -10.97 2.58
C LYS A 39 -6.57 -10.09 1.57
N ASP A 40 -6.49 -8.81 1.88
CA ASP A 40 -5.85 -7.74 1.14
C ASP A 40 -5.09 -6.83 2.12
N TYR A 41 -4.26 -5.94 1.59
CA TYR A 41 -3.56 -4.92 2.37
C TYR A 41 -3.61 -3.59 1.64
N ASP A 42 -4.03 -2.55 2.36
CA ASP A 42 -4.15 -1.18 1.88
C ASP A 42 -3.28 -0.24 2.70
N LEU A 43 -2.68 0.76 2.06
CA LEU A 43 -1.93 1.83 2.68
C LEU A 43 -2.60 3.19 2.44
N ALA A 44 -2.88 3.91 3.53
CA ALA A 44 -3.22 5.33 3.46
C ALA A 44 -1.95 6.17 3.64
N THR A 45 -1.67 7.09 2.73
CA THR A 45 -0.47 7.93 2.76
C THR A 45 -0.78 9.40 2.50
N SER A 46 0.08 10.29 3.01
CA SER A 46 0.04 11.72 2.69
C SER A 46 0.61 12.04 1.30
N ALA A 47 1.28 11.07 0.65
CA ALA A 47 1.81 11.23 -0.70
C ALA A 47 0.68 11.39 -1.73
N ARG A 48 0.81 12.35 -2.64
CA ARG A 48 -0.10 12.49 -3.79
C ARG A 48 0.12 11.35 -4.78
N PRO A 49 -0.88 11.01 -5.61
CA PRO A 49 -0.75 9.94 -6.59
C PRO A 49 0.49 10.06 -7.51
N ASP A 50 0.86 11.27 -7.94
CA ASP A 50 2.07 11.49 -8.75
C ASP A 50 3.37 11.14 -8.00
N GLU A 51 3.42 11.45 -6.71
CA GLU A 51 4.57 11.14 -5.84
C GLU A 51 4.67 9.63 -5.61
N VAL A 52 3.53 8.95 -5.41
CA VAL A 52 3.48 7.49 -5.32
C VAL A 52 3.95 6.86 -6.65
N GLN A 53 3.49 7.35 -7.80
CA GLN A 53 3.95 6.82 -9.09
C GLN A 53 5.45 7.02 -9.32
N ALA A 54 6.03 8.13 -8.83
CA ALA A 54 7.46 8.37 -8.91
C ALA A 54 8.27 7.38 -8.05
N LEU A 55 7.77 7.03 -6.88
CA LEU A 55 8.38 6.04 -5.98
C LEU A 55 8.18 4.58 -6.46
N PHE A 56 7.08 4.32 -7.16
CA PHE A 56 6.71 2.98 -7.65
C PHE A 56 6.45 2.99 -9.17
N PRO A 57 7.50 2.95 -10.01
CA PRO A 57 7.36 3.09 -11.48
C PRO A 57 6.54 2.00 -12.18
N LYS A 58 6.30 0.86 -11.51
CA LYS A 58 5.48 -0.26 -12.01
C LYS A 58 4.04 -0.24 -11.50
N SER A 59 3.64 0.84 -10.82
CA SER A 59 2.29 1.00 -10.28
C SER A 59 1.27 1.29 -11.37
N ASP A 60 0.00 0.92 -11.12
CA ASP A 60 -1.11 1.28 -12.00
C ASP A 60 -1.93 2.43 -11.40
N ALA A 61 -2.26 3.42 -12.22
CA ALA A 61 -3.04 4.60 -11.83
C ALA A 61 -4.56 4.42 -12.07
N ILE A 62 -5.10 3.22 -11.85
CA ILE A 62 -6.50 2.90 -12.20
C ILE A 62 -7.50 3.76 -11.41
N GLY A 63 -7.17 4.18 -10.19
CA GLY A 63 -8.02 5.02 -9.34
C GLY A 63 -7.45 6.41 -9.02
N LYS A 64 -6.50 6.91 -9.82
CA LYS A 64 -5.75 8.14 -9.52
C LYS A 64 -6.63 9.37 -9.29
N HIS A 65 -7.73 9.50 -10.03
CA HIS A 65 -8.70 10.58 -9.83
C HIS A 65 -9.38 10.56 -8.46
N PHE A 66 -9.41 9.39 -7.81
CA PHE A 66 -9.94 9.17 -6.46
C PHE A 66 -8.82 9.03 -5.41
N GLY A 67 -7.56 9.21 -5.79
CA GLY A 67 -6.42 9.08 -4.89
C GLY A 67 -5.88 7.66 -4.71
N VAL A 68 -6.31 6.68 -5.52
CA VAL A 68 -5.90 5.27 -5.39
C VAL A 68 -4.87 4.90 -6.44
N ILE A 69 -3.79 4.23 -6.03
CA ILE A 69 -2.70 3.74 -6.89
C ILE A 69 -2.42 2.28 -6.53
N ILE A 70 -2.36 1.39 -7.52
CA ILE A 70 -2.03 -0.02 -7.28
C ILE A 70 -0.52 -0.21 -7.34
N VAL A 71 0.10 -0.63 -6.24
CA VAL A 71 1.53 -0.96 -6.19
C VAL A 71 1.72 -2.47 -6.42
N LYS A 72 2.70 -2.83 -7.27
CA LYS A 72 2.97 -4.21 -7.68
C LYS A 72 4.35 -4.68 -7.21
N GLY A 73 4.44 -5.92 -6.73
CA GLY A 73 5.72 -6.53 -6.35
C GLY A 73 5.61 -8.03 -6.08
N ALA A 74 6.62 -8.81 -6.49
CA ALA A 74 6.69 -10.27 -6.27
C ALA A 74 5.45 -11.07 -6.72
N GLY A 75 4.72 -10.60 -7.74
CA GLY A 75 3.49 -11.23 -8.23
C GLY A 75 2.22 -10.83 -7.48
N GLU A 76 2.33 -9.97 -6.47
CA GLU A 76 1.22 -9.45 -5.66
C GLU A 76 0.93 -7.98 -5.98
N THR A 77 -0.23 -7.53 -5.51
CA THR A 77 -0.66 -6.14 -5.57
C THR A 77 -1.18 -5.66 -4.22
N ILE A 78 -0.97 -4.39 -3.92
CA ILE A 78 -1.57 -3.67 -2.79
C ILE A 78 -2.16 -2.35 -3.28
N GLU A 79 -3.07 -1.79 -2.49
CA GLU A 79 -3.65 -0.46 -2.73
C GLU A 79 -3.02 0.60 -1.83
#